data_AF-A0AAD4ZU68-F1
#
_entry.id   AF-A0AAD4ZU68-F1
#
_cell.length_a   1.000
_cell.length_b   1.000
_cell.length_c   1.000
_cell.angle_alpha   90.00
_cell.angle_beta   90.00
_cell.angle_gamma   90.00
#
_symmetry.space_group_name_H-M   'P 1'
#
loop_
_entity.id
_entity.type
_entity.pdbx_description
1 polymer ?
#
loop_
_entity_poly.entity_id
_entity_poly.type
_entity_poly.pdbx_seq_one_letter_code
_entity_poly.pdbx_strand_id
1 'polypeptide(L)'
;MEWALSLLLNNPEALAKAQTEIDIEIGQSRLIEEADFARLPYLHGIINETLRMYPADPMLVPHESSEECTVGGYHVPRGTMLLVNMWAIQNNPKLWSQPEQFKPERFLNVQGERDGFMLLPFGTGRRGCPGEGLAIRMVGLALGSLVQCFEWERIGDEKVDMSEGPGLTMPKAHPLLAKCRPRPKMLALLSQL
;
A
#
# COMPACT_ATOMS: atom_id res chain seq x y z
N MET A 1 -2.43 5.96 -2.59
CA MET A 1 -1.48 7.00 -3.08
C MET A 1 -1.01 7.91 -1.96
N GLU A 2 -1.90 8.67 -1.32
CA GLU A 2 -1.52 9.65 -0.28
C GLU A 2 -0.74 9.04 0.90
N TRP A 3 -1.19 7.90 1.43
CA TRP A 3 -0.45 7.18 2.49
C TRP A 3 0.92 6.69 2.03
N ALA A 4 1.05 6.17 0.81
CA ALA A 4 2.33 5.70 0.28
C ALA A 4 3.35 6.85 0.19
N LEU A 5 2.94 8.00 -0.36
CA LEU A 5 3.81 9.18 -0.43
C LEU A 5 4.15 9.72 0.96
N SER A 6 3.19 9.74 1.89
CA SER A 6 3.42 10.15 3.28
C SER A 6 4.45 9.25 3.97
N LEU A 7 4.34 7.93 3.78
CA LEU A 7 5.29 6.94 4.30
C LEU A 7 6.68 7.13 3.70
N LEU A 8 6.79 7.31 2.39
CA LEU A 8 8.07 7.53 1.71
C LEU A 8 8.75 8.83 2.15
N LEU A 9 7.99 9.92 2.34
CA LEU A 9 8.52 11.19 2.84
C LEU A 9 9.01 11.11 4.30
N ASN A 10 8.41 10.25 5.11
CA ASN A 10 8.87 9.95 6.46
C ASN A 10 9.99 8.89 6.51
N ASN A 11 10.27 8.21 5.39
CA ASN A 11 11.27 7.16 5.25
C ASN A 11 12.11 7.38 3.97
N PRO A 12 12.95 8.43 3.93
CA PRO A 12 13.69 8.82 2.72
C PRO A 12 14.63 7.73 2.18
N GLU A 13 15.14 6.84 3.04
CA GLU A 13 15.93 5.68 2.61
C GLU A 13 15.12 4.70 1.76
N ALA A 14 13.83 4.48 2.08
CA ALA A 14 12.95 3.65 1.28
C ALA A 14 12.64 4.31 -0.07
N LEU A 15 12.42 5.64 -0.08
CA LEU A 15 12.26 6.38 -1.33
C LEU A 15 13.50 6.25 -2.23
N ALA A 16 14.70 6.44 -1.67
CA ALA A 16 15.96 6.31 -2.42
C ALA A 16 16.18 4.88 -2.96
N LYS A 17 15.83 3.85 -2.19
CA LYS A 17 15.87 2.45 -2.65
C LYS A 17 14.91 2.21 -3.81
N ALA A 18 13.67 2.72 -3.75
CA ALA A 18 12.71 2.59 -4.84
C ALA A 18 13.16 3.31 -6.11
N GLN A 19 13.72 4.52 -5.97
CA GLN A 19 14.32 5.25 -7.10
C GLN A 19 15.50 4.48 -7.71
N THR A 20 16.33 3.86 -6.88
CA THR A 20 17.48 3.06 -7.33
C THR A 20 17.04 1.82 -8.07
N GLU A 21 16.04 1.09 -7.57
CA GLU A 21 15.43 -0.06 -8.24
C GLU A 21 14.90 0.33 -9.63
N ILE A 22 14.11 1.39 -9.71
CA ILE A 22 13.55 1.90 -10.97
C ILE A 22 14.65 2.35 -11.94
N ASP A 23 15.66 3.07 -11.46
CA ASP A 23 16.77 3.55 -12.29
C ASP A 23 17.58 2.37 -12.88
N ILE A 24 17.73 1.26 -12.14
CA ILE A 24 18.44 0.05 -12.59
C ILE A 24 17.62 -0.74 -13.59
N GLU A 25 16.34 -0.99 -13.30
CA GLU A 25 15.50 -1.92 -14.08
C GLU A 25 14.87 -1.29 -15.32
N ILE A 26 14.64 0.02 -15.30
CA ILE A 26 13.93 0.75 -16.37
C ILE A 26 14.83 1.79 -17.02
N GLY A 27 15.62 2.51 -16.22
CA GLY A 27 16.47 3.62 -16.69
C GLY A 27 15.67 4.91 -16.96
N GLN A 28 16.20 5.75 -17.86
CA GLN A 28 15.70 7.11 -18.10
C GLN A 28 15.19 7.35 -19.53
N SER A 29 15.25 6.33 -20.41
CA SER A 29 14.85 6.46 -21.81
C SER A 29 13.34 6.35 -22.04
N ARG A 30 12.60 5.83 -21.04
CA ARG A 30 11.14 5.69 -21.08
C ARG A 30 10.53 5.72 -19.68
N LEU A 31 9.23 5.93 -19.62
CA LEU A 31 8.47 5.80 -18.38
C LEU A 31 8.27 4.33 -18.03
N ILE A 32 8.06 4.07 -16.75
CA ILE A 32 7.56 2.79 -16.24
C ILE A 32 6.25 2.41 -16.94
N GLU A 33 6.12 1.13 -17.26
CA GLU A 33 4.92 0.51 -17.82
C GLU A 33 4.41 -0.59 -16.88
N GLU A 34 3.14 -1.02 -17.05
CA GLU A 34 2.54 -2.08 -16.23
C GLU A 34 3.41 -3.36 -16.20
N ALA A 35 3.95 -3.76 -17.36
CA ALA A 35 4.74 -4.98 -17.52
C ALA A 35 6.05 -4.96 -16.71
N ASP A 36 6.55 -3.79 -16.32
CA ASP A 36 7.78 -3.67 -15.54
C ASP A 36 7.60 -4.08 -14.09
N PHE A 37 6.36 -4.09 -13.58
CA PHE A 37 6.09 -4.28 -12.16
C PHE A 37 6.64 -5.60 -11.60
N ALA A 38 6.72 -6.65 -12.43
CA ALA A 38 7.33 -7.93 -12.06
C ALA A 38 8.84 -7.83 -11.73
N ARG A 39 9.52 -6.78 -12.23
CA ARG A 39 10.94 -6.50 -12.01
C ARG A 39 11.18 -5.49 -10.88
N LEU A 40 10.11 -5.01 -10.23
CA LEU A 40 10.17 -3.97 -9.18
C LEU A 40 9.66 -4.50 -7.82
N PRO A 41 10.29 -5.55 -7.26
CA PRO A 41 9.83 -6.17 -6.00
C PRO A 41 9.83 -5.20 -4.82
N TYR A 42 10.73 -4.22 -4.76
CA TYR A 42 10.77 -3.23 -3.68
C TYR A 42 9.61 -2.23 -3.79
N LEU A 43 9.32 -1.73 -4.99
CA LEU A 43 8.12 -0.91 -5.23
C LEU A 43 6.84 -1.67 -4.85
N HIS A 44 6.76 -2.96 -5.19
CA HIS A 44 5.65 -3.80 -4.76
C HIS A 44 5.61 -3.94 -3.23
N GLY A 45 6.76 -4.12 -2.58
CA GLY A 45 6.85 -4.15 -1.12
C GLY A 45 6.37 -2.86 -0.45
N ILE A 46 6.65 -1.70 -1.04
CA ILE A 46 6.14 -0.40 -0.56
C ILE A 46 4.61 -0.37 -0.60
N ILE A 47 4.01 -0.86 -1.69
CA ILE A 47 2.55 -0.87 -1.86
C ILE A 47 1.90 -1.81 -0.84
N ASN A 48 2.44 -3.01 -0.69
CA ASN A 48 1.92 -3.99 0.28
C ASN A 48 2.09 -3.50 1.73
N GLU A 49 3.22 -2.90 2.08
CA GLU A 49 3.43 -2.34 3.43
C GLU A 49 2.53 -1.14 3.69
N THR A 50 2.28 -0.31 2.67
CA THR A 50 1.30 0.78 2.76
C THR A 50 -0.10 0.22 3.03
N LEU A 51 -0.54 -0.79 2.28
CA LEU A 51 -1.85 -1.41 2.43
C LEU A 51 -1.99 -2.19 3.76
N ARG A 52 -0.88 -2.69 4.30
CA ARG A 52 -0.84 -3.32 5.62
C ARG A 52 -1.09 -2.31 6.73
N MET A 53 -0.31 -1.22 6.74
CA MET A 53 -0.35 -0.20 7.79
C MET A 53 -1.60 0.68 7.69
N TYR A 54 -1.94 1.11 6.48
CA TYR A 54 -3.05 2.03 6.19
C TYR A 54 -4.00 1.44 5.13
N PRO A 55 -4.74 0.39 5.47
CA PRO A 55 -5.70 -0.21 4.56
C PRO A 55 -6.81 0.76 4.18
N ALA A 56 -7.26 0.70 2.92
CA ALA A 56 -8.36 1.54 2.44
C ALA A 56 -9.67 1.28 3.21
N ASP A 57 -9.93 0.02 3.57
CA ASP A 57 -11.12 -0.41 4.31
C ASP A 57 -10.71 -1.26 5.53
N PRO A 58 -10.46 -0.65 6.71
CA PRO A 58 -9.91 -1.36 7.86
C PRO A 58 -10.81 -2.45 8.44
N MET A 59 -12.13 -2.38 8.23
CA MET A 59 -13.12 -3.34 8.74
C MET A 59 -13.67 -4.29 7.68
N LEU A 60 -13.21 -4.15 6.42
CA LEU A 60 -13.85 -4.73 5.24
C LEU A 60 -15.33 -4.34 5.13
N VAL A 61 -15.92 -4.67 3.98
CA VAL A 61 -17.37 -4.52 3.79
C VAL A 61 -18.09 -5.47 4.75
N PRO A 62 -19.17 -5.05 5.45
CA PRO A 62 -19.92 -5.94 6.32
C PRO A 62 -20.44 -7.19 5.61
N HIS A 63 -20.29 -8.35 6.26
CA HIS A 63 -20.87 -9.62 5.83
C HIS A 63 -22.13 -9.95 6.64
N GLU A 64 -22.92 -10.90 6.15
CA GLU A 64 -24.05 -11.48 6.88
C GLU A 64 -23.99 -13.01 6.79
N SER A 65 -24.28 -13.69 7.90
CA SER A 65 -24.33 -15.16 7.92
C SER A 65 -25.55 -15.67 7.14
N SER A 66 -25.29 -16.41 6.05
CA SER A 66 -26.35 -16.98 5.20
C SER A 66 -27.11 -18.12 5.87
N GLU A 67 -26.46 -18.80 6.81
CA GLU A 67 -26.96 -19.91 7.62
C GLU A 67 -26.36 -19.84 9.02
N GLU A 68 -26.88 -20.65 9.93
CA GLU A 68 -26.30 -20.84 11.25
C GLU A 68 -24.91 -21.48 11.14
N CYS A 69 -23.93 -20.97 11.87
CA CYS A 69 -22.58 -21.51 11.86
C CYS A 69 -21.85 -21.33 13.20
N THR A 70 -20.62 -21.84 13.28
CA THR A 70 -19.75 -21.68 14.45
C THR A 70 -18.44 -21.02 14.03
N VAL A 71 -18.04 -19.96 14.73
CA VAL A 71 -16.78 -19.23 14.49
C VAL A 71 -16.02 -19.12 15.80
N GLY A 72 -14.78 -19.61 15.84
CA GLY A 72 -13.95 -19.56 17.06
C GLY A 72 -14.55 -20.27 18.28
N GLY A 73 -15.41 -21.27 18.06
CA GLY A 73 -16.15 -21.98 19.10
C GLY A 73 -17.47 -21.31 19.52
N TYR A 74 -17.82 -20.16 18.97
CA TYR A 74 -19.06 -19.45 19.25
C TYR A 74 -20.12 -19.70 18.18
N HIS A 75 -21.35 -19.93 18.61
CA HIS A 75 -22.50 -20.07 17.73
C HIS A 75 -22.93 -18.71 17.15
N VAL A 76 -23.14 -18.68 15.84
CA VAL A 76 -23.52 -17.51 15.06
C VAL A 76 -24.83 -17.81 14.34
N PRO A 77 -25.96 -17.23 14.78
CA PRO A 77 -27.25 -17.41 14.11
C PRO A 77 -27.23 -16.88 12.66
N ARG A 78 -28.11 -17.41 11.81
CA ARG A 78 -28.37 -16.85 10.47
C ARG A 78 -28.81 -15.37 10.57
N GLY A 79 -28.37 -14.55 9.62
CA GLY A 79 -28.70 -13.12 9.56
C GLY A 79 -27.84 -12.24 10.48
N THR A 80 -26.79 -12.80 11.10
CA THR A 80 -25.88 -12.05 11.95
C THR A 80 -24.90 -11.25 11.09
N MET A 81 -24.80 -9.95 11.37
CA MET A 81 -23.79 -9.09 10.75
C MET A 81 -22.39 -9.42 11.27
N LEU A 82 -21.44 -9.56 10.36
CA LEU A 82 -20.05 -9.89 10.64
C LEU A 82 -19.14 -8.78 10.12
N LEU A 83 -18.27 -8.27 10.99
CA LEU A 83 -17.23 -7.30 10.66
C LEU A 83 -15.87 -7.95 10.86
N VAL A 84 -15.00 -7.85 9.86
CA VAL A 84 -13.65 -8.41 9.94
C VAL A 84 -12.69 -7.27 10.26
N ASN A 85 -12.15 -7.26 11.48
CA ASN A 85 -11.15 -6.26 11.85
C ASN A 85 -9.80 -6.55 11.18
N MET A 86 -9.70 -6.25 9.89
CA MET A 86 -8.54 -6.50 9.07
C MET A 86 -7.35 -5.66 9.50
N TRP A 87 -7.56 -4.40 9.91
CA TRP A 87 -6.49 -3.57 10.45
C TRP A 87 -5.80 -4.23 11.66
N ALA A 88 -6.58 -4.80 12.59
CA ALA A 88 -6.03 -5.49 13.76
C ALA A 88 -5.23 -6.74 13.36
N ILE A 89 -5.67 -7.50 12.35
CA ILE A 89 -4.91 -8.65 11.83
C ILE A 89 -3.57 -8.19 11.24
N GLN A 90 -3.61 -7.16 10.39
CA GLN A 90 -2.45 -6.62 9.68
C GLN A 90 -1.45 -5.88 10.57
N ASN A 91 -1.85 -5.50 11.78
CA ASN A 91 -1.00 -4.83 12.78
C ASN A 91 -0.79 -5.66 14.05
N ASN A 92 -1.21 -6.93 14.07
CA ASN A 92 -1.04 -7.79 15.22
C ASN A 92 0.46 -8.11 15.44
N PRO A 93 1.07 -7.73 16.58
CA PRO A 93 2.50 -7.99 16.84
C PRO A 93 2.84 -9.49 16.98
N LYS A 94 1.84 -10.37 17.14
CA LYS A 94 2.03 -11.82 17.11
C LYS A 94 2.20 -12.38 15.70
N LEU A 95 1.70 -11.66 14.70
CA LEU A 95 1.75 -12.04 13.28
C LEU A 95 2.83 -11.24 12.53
N TRP A 96 3.00 -9.96 12.90
CA TRP A 96 3.89 -9.03 12.23
C TRP A 96 4.99 -8.56 13.18
N SER A 97 6.24 -8.82 12.83
CA SER A 97 7.38 -8.26 13.57
C SER A 97 7.48 -6.76 13.32
N GLN A 98 7.58 -5.99 14.42
CA GLN A 98 7.66 -4.52 14.41
C GLN A 98 6.55 -3.89 13.54
N PRO A 99 5.26 -4.11 13.86
CA PRO A 99 4.14 -3.77 12.97
C PRO A 99 4.00 -2.25 12.74
N GLU A 100 4.52 -1.42 13.64
CA GLU A 100 4.50 0.04 13.50
C GLU A 100 5.63 0.59 12.63
N GLN A 101 6.63 -0.22 12.27
CA GLN A 101 7.72 0.22 11.40
C GLN A 101 7.35 -0.01 9.94
N PHE A 102 7.50 1.03 9.11
CA PHE A 102 7.39 0.92 7.67
C PHE A 102 8.59 0.17 7.10
N LYS A 103 8.39 -1.12 6.80
CA LYS A 103 9.47 -2.02 6.35
C LYS A 103 9.06 -2.78 5.09
N PRO A 104 9.15 -2.15 3.90
CA PRO A 104 8.87 -2.80 2.61
C PRO A 104 9.62 -4.13 2.40
N GLU A 105 10.81 -4.25 2.99
CA GLU A 105 11.67 -5.43 2.90
C GLU A 105 10.99 -6.73 3.33
N ARG A 106 9.94 -6.66 4.17
CA ARG A 106 9.19 -7.85 4.61
C ARG A 106 8.47 -8.55 3.46
N PHE A 107 8.27 -7.87 2.33
CA PHE A 107 7.57 -8.41 1.15
C PHE A 107 8.51 -8.83 0.03
N LEU A 108 9.83 -8.62 0.14
CA LEU A 108 10.78 -8.94 -0.94
C LEU A 108 10.89 -10.44 -1.24
N ASN A 109 10.72 -11.28 -0.23
CA ASN A 109 10.83 -12.74 -0.35
C ASN A 109 9.46 -13.44 -0.25
N VAL A 110 8.37 -12.67 -0.26
CA VAL A 110 7.01 -13.23 -0.21
C VAL A 110 6.61 -13.57 -1.65
N GLN A 111 6.94 -14.78 -2.08
CA GLN A 111 6.42 -15.35 -3.33
C GLN A 111 5.01 -15.87 -3.06
N GLY A 112 3.98 -15.27 -3.68
CA GLY A 112 2.70 -15.92 -3.97
C GLY A 112 1.93 -16.61 -2.83
N GLU A 113 0.67 -16.20 -2.67
CA GLU A 113 -0.24 -16.52 -1.56
C GLU A 113 0.02 -15.70 -0.29
N ARG A 114 -1.02 -14.94 0.06
CA ARG A 114 -1.13 -14.11 1.26
C ARG A 114 -0.97 -15.00 2.48
N ASP A 115 0.27 -15.10 2.96
CA ASP A 115 0.73 -15.86 4.12
C ASP A 115 -0.38 -16.08 5.16
N GLY A 116 -1.12 -17.20 5.03
CA GLY A 116 -2.20 -17.59 5.94
C GLY A 116 -3.24 -16.51 6.32
N PHE A 117 -3.72 -15.68 5.38
CA PHE A 117 -4.65 -14.57 5.65
C PHE A 117 -4.07 -13.41 6.48
N MET A 118 -2.75 -13.29 6.60
CA MET A 118 -2.12 -12.20 7.36
C MET A 118 -2.23 -10.82 6.68
N LEU A 119 -2.32 -10.79 5.35
CA LEU A 119 -2.49 -9.57 4.55
C LEU A 119 -3.72 -9.72 3.64
N LEU A 120 -4.77 -8.93 3.86
CA LEU A 120 -6.06 -9.05 3.16
C LEU A 120 -6.64 -7.71 2.68
N PRO A 121 -5.87 -6.76 2.14
CA PRO A 121 -6.33 -5.39 1.87
C PRO A 121 -7.49 -5.30 0.88
N PHE A 122 -7.79 -6.39 0.18
CA PHE A 122 -8.88 -6.52 -0.79
C PHE A 122 -9.91 -7.59 -0.39
N GLY A 123 -9.91 -8.06 0.86
CA GLY A 123 -10.75 -9.18 1.30
C GLY A 123 -10.43 -10.49 0.58
N THR A 124 -11.24 -11.53 0.78
CA THR A 124 -11.00 -12.86 0.20
C THR A 124 -12.31 -13.62 -0.02
N GLY A 125 -12.22 -14.78 -0.69
CA GLY A 125 -13.36 -15.64 -0.97
C GLY A 125 -14.35 -15.02 -1.94
N ARG A 126 -15.63 -15.43 -1.83
CA ARG A 126 -16.71 -15.04 -2.77
C ARG A 126 -16.98 -13.54 -2.85
N ARG A 127 -16.51 -12.76 -1.88
CA ARG A 127 -16.71 -11.30 -1.78
C ARG A 127 -15.39 -10.54 -1.77
N GLY A 128 -14.29 -11.17 -2.20
CA GLY A 128 -13.04 -10.46 -2.46
C GLY A 128 -13.26 -9.35 -3.49
N CYS A 129 -12.51 -8.25 -3.35
CA CYS A 129 -12.66 -7.08 -4.19
C CYS A 129 -12.36 -7.44 -5.66
N PRO A 130 -13.33 -7.32 -6.57
CA PRO A 130 -13.09 -7.61 -7.99
C PRO A 130 -12.12 -6.62 -8.63
N GLY A 131 -11.90 -5.46 -7.99
CA GLY A 131 -10.99 -4.42 -8.44
C GLY A 131 -9.53 -4.62 -8.02
N GLU A 132 -9.18 -5.66 -7.26
CA GLU A 132 -7.81 -5.87 -6.75
C GLU A 132 -6.75 -5.80 -7.85
N GLY A 133 -6.94 -6.56 -8.94
CA GLY A 133 -5.98 -6.61 -10.03
C GLY A 133 -5.77 -5.24 -10.69
N LEU A 134 -6.86 -4.49 -10.90
CA LEU A 134 -6.78 -3.13 -11.45
C LEU A 134 -6.11 -2.17 -10.47
N ALA A 135 -6.48 -2.23 -9.19
CA ALA A 135 -5.95 -1.34 -8.15
C ALA A 135 -4.44 -1.50 -7.99
N ILE A 136 -3.94 -2.73 -7.89
CA ILE A 136 -2.50 -2.99 -7.76
C ILE A 136 -1.73 -2.46 -8.98
N ARG A 137 -2.24 -2.70 -10.20
CA ARG A 137 -1.61 -2.19 -11.44
C ARG A 137 -1.60 -0.67 -11.50
N MET A 138 -2.74 -0.03 -11.23
CA MET A 138 -2.87 1.43 -11.28
C MET A 138 -2.03 2.10 -10.19
N VAL A 139 -2.02 1.57 -8.97
CA VAL A 139 -1.19 2.11 -7.88
C VAL A 139 0.29 1.87 -8.17
N GLY A 140 0.66 0.69 -8.67
CA GLY A 140 2.02 0.38 -9.09
C GLY A 140 2.55 1.35 -10.15
N LEU A 141 1.77 1.54 -11.21
CA LEU A 141 2.10 2.47 -12.29
C LEU A 141 2.18 3.91 -11.78
N ALA A 142 1.14 4.39 -11.10
CA ALA A 142 1.10 5.78 -10.62
C ALA A 142 2.21 6.07 -9.62
N LEU A 143 2.41 5.20 -8.61
CA LEU A 143 3.47 5.40 -7.62
C LEU A 143 4.85 5.29 -8.25
N GLY A 144 5.07 4.29 -9.08
CA GLY A 144 6.32 4.11 -9.80
C GLY A 144 6.64 5.32 -10.68
N SER A 145 5.67 5.86 -11.43
CA SER A 145 5.88 7.06 -12.25
C SER A 145 6.21 8.28 -11.40
N LEU A 146 5.52 8.48 -10.27
CA LEU A 146 5.80 9.61 -9.37
C LEU A 146 7.19 9.51 -8.75
N VAL A 147 7.63 8.31 -8.38
CA VAL A 147 8.98 8.06 -7.84
C VAL A 147 10.05 8.18 -8.93
N GLN A 148 9.76 7.68 -10.14
CA GLN A 148 10.66 7.74 -11.28
C GLN A 148 10.91 9.18 -11.71
N CYS A 149 9.86 10.01 -11.77
CA CYS A 149 9.90 11.31 -12.43
C CYS A 149 10.23 12.47 -11.49
N PHE A 150 9.95 12.35 -10.19
CA PHE A 150 9.99 13.49 -9.29
C PHE A 150 10.82 13.24 -8.03
N GLU A 151 11.46 14.30 -7.56
CA GLU A 151 12.00 14.39 -6.22
C GLU A 151 10.91 14.93 -5.31
N TRP A 152 10.70 14.22 -4.20
CA TRP A 152 9.67 14.51 -3.22
C TRP A 152 10.34 14.97 -1.94
N GLU A 153 9.92 16.14 -1.46
CA GLU A 153 10.44 16.71 -0.22
C GLU A 153 9.29 17.16 0.68
N ARG A 154 9.54 17.12 1.99
CA ARG A 154 8.64 17.69 2.99
C ARG A 154 8.64 19.22 2.88
N ILE A 155 7.57 19.87 3.33
CA ILE A 155 7.46 21.33 3.27
C ILE A 155 8.48 22.00 4.22
N GLY A 156 8.83 21.33 5.33
CA GLY A 156 9.88 21.70 6.27
C GLY A 156 10.56 20.47 6.90
N ASP A 157 11.23 20.67 8.04
CA ASP A 157 12.03 19.62 8.69
C ASP A 157 11.21 18.59 9.48
N GLU A 158 9.96 18.94 9.81
CA GLU A 158 9.03 18.09 10.55
C GLU A 158 8.59 16.88 9.71
N LYS A 159 8.28 15.77 10.38
CA LYS A 159 7.70 14.59 9.71
C LYS A 159 6.29 14.92 9.22
N VAL A 160 5.89 14.28 8.12
CA VAL A 160 4.50 14.28 7.68
C VAL A 160 3.65 13.71 8.81
N ASP A 161 2.58 14.42 9.18
CA ASP A 161 1.60 13.96 10.16
C ASP A 161 0.93 12.69 9.63
N MET A 162 0.92 11.62 10.44
CA MET A 162 0.36 10.31 10.09
C MET A 162 -0.98 10.02 10.77
N SER A 163 -1.62 11.03 11.36
CA SER A 163 -2.94 10.91 11.99
C SER A 163 -4.02 10.52 10.98
N GLU A 164 -4.91 9.62 11.42
CA GLU A 164 -6.04 9.11 10.65
C GLU A 164 -7.25 10.03 10.84
N GLY A 165 -7.95 10.31 9.74
CA GLY A 165 -9.20 11.05 9.75
C GLY A 165 -10.39 10.14 10.03
N PRO A 166 -11.55 10.71 10.38
CA PRO A 166 -12.77 9.93 10.60
C PRO A 166 -13.33 9.38 9.28
N GLY A 167 -13.91 8.18 9.31
CA GLY A 167 -14.58 7.59 8.15
C GLY A 167 -14.78 6.08 8.25
N LEU A 168 -15.48 5.52 7.25
CA LEU A 168 -15.52 4.07 7.02
C LEU A 168 -14.22 3.57 6.39
N THR A 169 -13.58 4.44 5.59
CA THR A 169 -12.22 4.23 5.07
C THR A 169 -11.20 4.81 6.05
N MET A 170 -9.91 4.70 5.72
CA MET A 170 -8.82 5.30 6.49
C MET A 170 -8.21 6.51 5.76
N PRO A 171 -8.88 7.68 5.73
CA PRO A 171 -8.28 8.89 5.19
C PRO A 171 -7.22 9.44 6.15
N LYS A 172 -6.37 10.37 5.68
CA LYS A 172 -5.56 11.18 6.58
C LYS A 172 -6.43 12.24 7.28
N ALA A 173 -6.09 12.59 8.52
CA ALA A 173 -6.76 13.71 9.20
C ALA A 173 -6.40 15.06 8.57
N HIS A 174 -5.15 15.17 8.12
CA HIS A 174 -4.62 16.32 7.40
C HIS A 174 -4.08 15.88 6.04
N PRO A 175 -4.48 16.53 4.93
CA PRO A 175 -3.98 16.21 3.60
C PRO A 175 -2.46 16.31 3.52
N LEU A 176 -1.84 15.45 2.71
CA LEU A 176 -0.41 15.54 2.44
C LEU A 176 -0.08 16.82 1.67
N LEU A 177 0.80 17.65 2.24
CA LEU A 177 1.47 18.73 1.53
C LEU A 177 2.95 18.37 1.33
N ALA A 178 3.42 18.43 0.09
CA ALA A 178 4.79 18.09 -0.28
C ALA A 178 5.30 18.99 -1.40
N LYS A 179 6.62 19.22 -1.41
CA LYS A 179 7.30 19.82 -2.57
C LYS A 179 7.61 18.71 -3.56
N CYS A 180 7.40 19.01 -4.83
CA CYS A 180 7.63 18.11 -5.93
C CYS A 180 8.37 18.86 -7.02
N ARG A 181 9.51 18.32 -7.48
CA ARG A 181 10.26 18.86 -8.61
C ARG A 181 10.68 17.73 -9.54
N PRO A 182 10.72 17.94 -10.87
CA PRO A 182 11.22 16.93 -11.78
C PRO A 182 12.65 16.50 -11.41
N ARG A 183 12.93 15.19 -11.44
CA ARG A 183 14.28 14.65 -11.26
C ARG A 183 15.15 15.14 -12.42
N PRO A 184 16.37 15.66 -12.17
CA PRO A 184 17.25 16.16 -13.23
C PRO A 184 17.51 15.13 -14.34
N LYS A 185 17.65 13.85 -13.97
CA LYS A 185 17.88 12.74 -14.92
C LYS A 185 16.68 12.42 -15.82
N MET A 186 15.47 12.87 -15.46
CA MET A 186 14.25 12.64 -16.22
C MET A 186 13.82 13.83 -17.07
N LEU A 187 14.46 15.00 -16.93
CA LEU A 187 14.08 16.23 -17.64
C LEU A 187 14.00 16.05 -19.15
N ALA A 188 14.97 15.33 -19.74
CA ALA A 188 15.00 15.08 -21.18
C ALA A 188 13.76 14.33 -21.66
N LEU A 189 13.34 13.29 -20.94
CA LEU A 189 12.14 12.52 -21.26
C LEU A 189 10.87 13.33 -21.01
N LEU A 190 10.78 14.00 -19.85
CA LEU A 190 9.60 14.78 -19.48
C LEU A 190 9.35 15.98 -20.40
N SER A 191 10.39 16.55 -21.00
CA SER A 191 10.27 17.64 -21.97
C SER A 191 9.69 17.22 -23.33
N GLN A 192 9.53 15.92 -23.58
CA GLN A 192 9.03 15.36 -24.83
C GLN A 192 7.56 14.91 -24.75
N LEU A 193 6.96 14.94 -23.55
CA LEU A 193 5.56 14.64 -23.28
C LEU A 193 4.68 15.89 -23.44
#